data_AF-A0A6A4S9B6-F1
#
_entry.id   AF-A0A6A4S9B6-F1
#
_cell.length_a   1.000
_cell.length_b   1.000
_cell.length_c   1.000
_cell.angle_alpha   90.00
_cell.angle_beta   90.00
_cell.angle_gamma   90.00
#
_symmetry.space_group_name_H-M   'P 1'
#
loop_
_entity.id
_entity.type
_entity.pdbx_description
1 polymer ?
#
loop_
_entity_poly.entity_id
_entity_poly.type
_entity_poly.pdbx_seq_one_letter_code
_entity_poly.pdbx_strand_id
1 'polypeptide(L)'
;MRVAGVQTLLESSFLNAGLKFVEAPSCLLLLMPRFGKDFKMFDAIFPTLSLDITDLLDDTLRQCSICQAVAQWECLQCYTDVDITPGRLKQFCPTCNTQVHSHRKRTSHSPVKVGVPAGPWPSSLHCARQTMSLFAVTSIETSHYVSFIRHGPLPTDWMFFDSMADREGGENGFNVPRVMACPEVGRYLGLSEEELSRVDPASLREPARRLLCDSYMCLYHSPELSLYK
;
A
#
# COMPACT_ATOMS: atom_id res chain seq x y z
N MET A 1 13.55 6.38 11.54
CA MET A 1 12.11 6.09 11.77
C MET A 1 11.82 4.66 11.37
N ARG A 2 11.02 3.92 12.15
CA ARG A 2 10.42 2.67 11.69
C ARG A 2 9.30 3.01 10.71
N VAL A 3 9.55 2.76 9.42
CA VAL A 3 8.65 3.03 8.31
C VAL A 3 8.06 1.71 7.82
N ALA A 4 6.79 1.72 7.45
CA ALA A 4 6.18 0.63 6.70
C ALA A 4 5.32 1.18 5.56
N GLY A 5 5.54 0.67 4.35
CA GLY A 5 4.68 0.94 3.20
C GLY A 5 3.33 0.26 3.30
N VAL A 6 2.30 0.95 2.80
CA VAL A 6 0.94 0.41 2.73
C VAL A 6 0.89 -0.88 1.89
N GLN A 7 1.68 -0.97 0.81
CA GLN A 7 1.83 -2.22 0.03
C GLN A 7 2.24 -3.40 0.91
N THR A 8 3.36 -3.27 1.64
CA THR A 8 3.91 -4.31 2.51
C THR A 8 2.94 -4.68 3.63
N LEU A 9 2.26 -3.69 4.21
CA LEU A 9 1.26 -3.90 5.27
C LEU A 9 0.04 -4.67 4.74
N LEU A 10 -0.46 -4.30 3.56
CA LEU A 10 -1.59 -4.96 2.93
C LEU A 10 -1.25 -6.42 2.60
N GLU A 11 -0.12 -6.65 1.93
CA GLU A 11 0.35 -8.00 1.60
C GLU A 11 0.50 -8.84 2.87
N SER A 12 1.23 -8.35 3.87
CA SER A 12 1.45 -9.07 5.13
C SER A 12 0.14 -9.39 5.83
N SER A 13 -0.82 -8.46 5.84
CA SER A 13 -2.14 -8.67 6.43
C SER A 13 -2.94 -9.74 5.68
N PHE A 14 -2.93 -9.72 4.34
CA PHE A 14 -3.62 -10.70 3.51
C PHE A 14 -3.00 -12.08 3.67
N LEU A 15 -1.66 -12.18 3.67
CA LEU A 15 -0.95 -13.44 3.84
C LEU A 15 -1.25 -14.07 5.20
N ASN A 16 -1.17 -13.30 6.28
CA ASN A 16 -1.41 -13.81 7.63
C ASN A 16 -2.86 -14.27 7.84
N ALA A 17 -3.81 -13.63 7.15
CA ALA A 17 -5.22 -13.98 7.23
C ALA A 17 -5.67 -15.02 6.18
N GLY A 18 -4.80 -15.38 5.23
CA GLY A 18 -5.13 -16.26 4.11
C GLY A 18 -6.21 -15.68 3.18
N LEU A 19 -6.19 -14.35 2.98
CA LEU A 19 -7.20 -13.63 2.22
C LEU A 19 -6.76 -13.36 0.78
N LYS A 20 -7.75 -13.28 -0.11
CA LYS A 20 -7.65 -12.80 -1.49
C LYS A 20 -8.90 -12.00 -1.84
N PHE A 21 -8.77 -11.10 -2.81
CA PHE A 21 -9.89 -10.42 -3.43
C PHE A 21 -10.50 -11.32 -4.51
N VAL A 22 -11.81 -11.53 -4.46
CA VAL A 22 -12.53 -12.25 -5.53
C VAL A 22 -12.53 -11.45 -6.83
N GLU A 23 -12.64 -10.12 -6.73
CA GLU A 23 -12.62 -9.19 -7.85
C GLU A 23 -11.88 -7.91 -7.47
N ALA A 24 -11.41 -7.16 -8.47
CA ALA A 24 -10.68 -5.92 -8.24
C ALA A 24 -11.63 -4.83 -7.71
N PRO A 25 -11.40 -4.28 -6.50
CA PRO A 25 -12.26 -3.24 -5.97
C PRO A 25 -12.09 -1.95 -6.77
N SER A 26 -13.20 -1.26 -7.03
CA SER A 26 -13.18 0.08 -7.62
C SER A 26 -12.65 1.14 -6.65
N CYS A 27 -12.88 0.94 -5.35
CA CYS A 27 -12.41 1.77 -4.25
C CYS A 27 -11.99 0.88 -3.07
N LEU A 28 -10.81 1.12 -2.51
CA LEU A 28 -10.23 0.35 -1.42
C LEU A 28 -9.80 1.29 -0.29
N LEU A 29 -10.43 1.13 0.87
CA LEU A 29 -10.15 1.92 2.07
C LEU A 29 -9.37 1.05 3.05
N LEU A 30 -8.14 1.46 3.38
CA LEU A 30 -7.23 0.72 4.25
C LEU A 30 -7.05 1.47 5.55
N LEU A 31 -7.40 0.83 6.67
CA LEU A 31 -7.13 1.33 8.01
C LEU A 31 -5.69 1.02 8.39
N MET A 32 -4.99 2.04 8.89
CA MET A 32 -3.60 1.90 9.30
C MET A 32 -3.50 1.23 10.68
N PRO A 33 -2.47 0.42 10.95
CA PRO A 33 -2.33 -0.36 12.18
C PRO A 33 -2.04 0.53 13.39
N ARG A 34 -3.10 1.11 13.96
CA ARG A 34 -3.12 1.90 15.19
C ARG A 34 -3.92 1.17 16.26
N PHE A 35 -3.48 1.30 17.51
CA PHE A 35 -4.19 0.74 18.67
C PHE A 35 -4.48 1.85 19.69
N GLY A 36 -5.73 2.31 19.72
CA GLY A 36 -6.11 3.45 20.57
C GLY A 36 -5.43 4.76 20.15
N LYS A 37 -5.38 5.72 21.09
CA LYS A 37 -4.79 7.06 20.86
C LYS A 37 -3.26 7.06 20.98
N ASP A 38 -2.73 6.18 21.84
CA ASP A 38 -1.33 6.26 22.27
C ASP A 38 -0.41 5.29 21.53
N PHE A 39 -0.94 4.28 20.84
CA PHE A 39 -0.12 3.27 20.17
C PHE A 39 -0.21 3.36 18.65
N LYS A 40 0.89 3.81 18.05
CA LYS A 40 1.18 3.67 16.62
C LYS A 40 2.21 2.56 16.47
N MET A 41 1.89 1.54 15.67
CA MET A 41 2.81 0.40 15.48
C MET A 41 4.12 0.84 14.80
N PHE A 42 4.03 1.82 13.89
CA PHE A 42 5.14 2.39 13.13
C PHE A 42 5.26 3.90 13.41
N ASP A 43 6.48 4.41 13.32
CA ASP A 43 6.76 5.84 13.55
C ASP A 43 6.25 6.67 12.37
N ALA A 44 6.32 6.10 11.16
CA ALA A 44 5.65 6.61 9.97
C ALA A 44 5.09 5.47 9.12
N ILE A 45 3.97 5.75 8.46
CA ILE A 45 3.46 4.93 7.38
C ILE A 45 3.80 5.62 6.07
N PHE A 46 4.26 4.86 5.08
CA PHE A 46 4.47 5.35 3.73
C PHE A 46 3.24 5.04 2.86
N PRO A 47 2.39 6.04 2.54
CA PRO A 47 1.23 5.84 1.68
C PRO A 47 1.69 5.59 0.25
N THR A 48 1.79 4.32 -0.14
CA THR A 48 2.24 3.94 -1.48
C THR A 48 1.34 4.60 -2.53
N LEU A 49 1.91 5.35 -3.48
CA LEU A 49 1.13 6.11 -4.48
C LEU A 49 0.35 5.21 -5.45
N SER A 50 0.94 4.07 -5.82
CA SER A 50 0.33 3.05 -6.67
C SER A 50 0.42 1.72 -5.95
N LEU A 51 -0.73 1.21 -5.52
CA LEU A 51 -0.88 -0.06 -4.82
C LEU A 51 -1.09 -1.17 -5.84
N ASP A 52 -0.28 -2.22 -5.79
CA ASP A 52 -0.38 -3.37 -6.69
C ASP A 52 -1.15 -4.50 -6.02
N ILE A 53 -2.32 -4.82 -6.55
CA ILE A 53 -3.22 -5.85 -5.99
C ILE A 53 -3.23 -7.13 -6.83
N THR A 54 -2.43 -7.21 -7.90
CA THR A 54 -2.43 -8.33 -8.87
C THR A 54 -2.31 -9.69 -8.17
N ASP A 55 -1.37 -9.77 -7.24
CA ASP A 55 -1.03 -11.01 -6.53
C ASP A 55 -1.97 -11.30 -5.34
N LEU A 56 -2.85 -10.35 -5.02
CA LEU A 56 -3.88 -10.44 -3.98
C LEU A 56 -5.25 -10.83 -4.54
N LEU A 57 -5.41 -10.91 -5.86
CA LEU A 57 -6.66 -11.28 -6.53
C LEU A 57 -6.71 -12.77 -6.85
N ASP A 58 -7.89 -13.36 -6.73
CA ASP A 58 -8.17 -14.72 -7.19
C ASP A 58 -8.29 -14.78 -8.72
N ASP A 59 -8.04 -15.98 -9.27
CA ASP A 59 -8.16 -16.31 -10.69
C ASP A 59 -7.44 -15.33 -11.65
N THR A 60 -6.36 -14.71 -11.18
CA THR A 60 -5.46 -13.90 -12.01
C THR A 60 -4.27 -14.70 -12.50
N LEU A 61 -3.74 -14.30 -13.65
CA LEU A 61 -2.49 -14.84 -14.17
C LEU A 61 -1.32 -14.18 -13.47
N ARG A 62 -0.58 -15.00 -12.73
CA ARG A 62 0.56 -14.52 -11.95
C ARG A 62 1.87 -15.08 -12.47
N GLN A 63 2.95 -14.36 -12.21
CA GLN A 63 4.28 -14.68 -12.71
C GLN A 63 5.09 -15.44 -11.67
N CYS A 64 5.75 -16.50 -12.12
CA CYS A 64 6.74 -17.21 -11.33
C CYS A 64 7.88 -16.27 -10.95
N SER A 65 8.19 -16.15 -9.66
CA SER A 65 9.23 -15.26 -9.12
C SER A 65 10.64 -15.58 -9.63
N ILE A 66 10.84 -16.74 -10.26
CA ILE A 66 12.13 -17.22 -10.79
C ILE A 66 12.22 -17.06 -12.31
N CYS A 67 11.31 -17.71 -13.05
CA CYS A 67 11.39 -17.81 -14.51
C CYS A 67 10.32 -16.99 -15.26
N GLN A 68 9.45 -16.27 -14.55
CA GLN A 68 8.38 -15.44 -15.10
C GLN A 68 7.28 -16.18 -15.90
N ALA A 69 7.34 -17.52 -15.99
CA ALA A 69 6.24 -18.35 -16.51
C ALA A 69 5.00 -18.31 -15.58
N VAL A 70 3.87 -18.86 -16.02
CA VAL A 70 2.64 -18.92 -15.22
C VAL A 70 2.88 -19.59 -13.87
N ALA A 71 2.61 -18.88 -12.78
CA ALA A 71 2.64 -19.43 -11.44
C ALA A 71 1.37 -20.25 -11.17
N GLN A 72 1.54 -21.41 -10.54
CA GLN A 72 0.46 -22.30 -10.12
C GLN A 72 0.50 -22.58 -8.62
N TRP A 73 1.56 -22.12 -7.96
CA TRP A 73 1.82 -22.33 -6.55
C TRP A 73 2.20 -21.01 -5.92
N GLU A 74 1.74 -20.77 -4.69
CA GLU A 74 2.25 -19.70 -3.84
C GLU A 74 2.73 -20.28 -2.51
N CYS A 75 3.70 -19.62 -1.89
CA CYS A 75 4.25 -20.07 -0.63
C CYS A 75 4.40 -18.89 0.33
N LEU A 76 3.51 -18.83 1.32
CA LEU A 76 3.48 -17.78 2.35
C LEU A 76 4.81 -17.75 3.14
N GLN A 77 5.35 -18.92 3.48
CA GLN A 77 6.59 -19.06 4.24
C GLN A 77 7.83 -18.57 3.46
N CYS A 78 7.76 -18.49 2.13
CA CYS A 78 8.83 -17.91 1.33
C CYS A 78 8.76 -16.37 1.29
N TYR A 79 7.68 -15.71 1.76
CA TYR A 79 7.55 -14.24 1.67
C TYR A 79 8.71 -13.50 2.34
N THR A 80 9.12 -13.96 3.53
CA THR A 80 10.23 -13.41 4.30
C THR A 80 11.61 -13.80 3.77
N ASP A 81 11.67 -14.64 2.72
CA ASP A 81 12.92 -15.09 2.13
C ASP A 81 13.48 -14.04 1.17
N VAL A 82 14.54 -13.37 1.60
CA VAL A 82 15.24 -12.32 0.84
C VAL A 82 16.08 -12.89 -0.31
N ASP A 83 16.38 -14.20 -0.32
CA ASP A 83 17.17 -14.82 -1.39
C ASP A 83 16.32 -14.97 -2.68
N ILE A 84 14.99 -14.82 -2.58
CA ILE A 84 14.06 -15.01 -3.70
C ILE A 84 13.27 -13.71 -3.93
N THR A 85 13.75 -12.85 -4.82
CA THR A 85 13.03 -11.63 -5.27
C THR A 85 12.40 -10.84 -4.11
N PRO A 86 13.20 -10.12 -3.30
CA PRO A 86 12.74 -9.43 -2.08
C PRO A 86 11.48 -8.58 -2.26
N GLY A 87 10.65 -8.51 -1.21
CA GLY A 87 9.51 -7.58 -1.15
C GLY A 87 8.35 -7.89 -2.10
N ARG A 88 8.24 -9.13 -2.59
CA ARG A 88 7.11 -9.60 -3.40
C ARG A 88 6.58 -10.92 -2.90
N LEU A 89 5.29 -11.16 -3.11
CA LEU A 89 4.66 -12.46 -2.90
C LEU A 89 5.38 -13.54 -3.71
N LYS A 90 5.67 -14.67 -3.07
CA LYS A 90 6.45 -15.76 -3.69
C LYS A 90 5.54 -16.75 -4.34
N GLN A 91 5.70 -16.87 -5.65
CA GLN A 91 4.85 -17.69 -6.47
C GLN A 91 5.69 -18.39 -7.52
N PHE A 92 5.30 -19.61 -7.87
CA PHE A 92 6.14 -20.50 -8.62
C PHE A 92 5.34 -21.27 -9.66
N CYS A 93 5.94 -21.47 -10.83
CA CYS A 93 5.51 -22.52 -11.73
C CYS A 93 5.82 -23.90 -11.10
N PRO A 94 5.23 -25.01 -11.58
CA PRO A 94 5.45 -26.34 -11.00
C PRO A 94 6.93 -26.72 -10.86
N THR A 95 7.75 -26.44 -11.88
CA THR A 95 9.18 -26.77 -11.88
C THR A 95 9.96 -25.97 -10.83
N CYS A 96 9.79 -24.64 -10.81
CA CYS A 96 10.47 -23.78 -9.86
C CYS A 96 10.01 -24.04 -8.43
N ASN A 97 8.73 -24.41 -8.22
CA ASN A 97 8.22 -24.77 -6.90
C ASN A 97 9.02 -25.94 -6.32
N THR A 98 9.19 -27.02 -7.10
CA THR A 98 9.97 -28.19 -6.67
C THR A 98 11.43 -27.84 -6.39
N GLN A 99 12.06 -27.05 -7.27
CA GLN A 99 13.46 -26.67 -7.11
C GLN A 99 13.68 -25.80 -5.87
N VAL A 100 12.88 -24.75 -5.69
CA VAL A 100 13.00 -23.82 -4.56
C VAL A 100 12.81 -24.54 -3.22
N HIS A 101 11.85 -25.46 -3.13
CA HIS A 101 11.52 -26.19 -1.90
C HIS A 101 12.36 -27.46 -1.68
N SER A 102 13.22 -27.85 -2.63
CA SER A 102 14.27 -28.85 -2.40
C SER A 102 15.46 -28.29 -1.59
N HIS A 103 15.58 -26.97 -1.51
CA HIS A 103 16.62 -26.31 -0.73
C HIS A 103 16.39 -26.49 0.77
N ARG A 104 17.44 -26.85 1.52
CA ARG A 104 17.36 -27.20 2.96
C ARG A 104 16.57 -26.18 3.80
N LYS A 105 16.76 -24.87 3.56
CA LYS A 105 16.05 -23.79 4.26
C LYS A 105 14.53 -23.79 4.06
N ARG A 106 14.02 -24.42 2.98
CA ARG A 106 12.63 -24.31 2.50
C ARG A 106 11.90 -25.65 2.41
N THR A 107 12.58 -26.74 2.79
CA THR A 107 11.99 -28.10 2.77
C THR A 107 10.79 -28.27 3.70
N SER A 108 10.70 -27.46 4.75
CA SER A 108 9.57 -27.45 5.70
C SER A 108 8.41 -26.54 5.28
N HIS A 109 8.53 -25.85 4.14
CA HIS A 109 7.48 -24.97 3.68
C HIS A 109 6.34 -25.76 3.05
N SER A 110 5.12 -25.21 3.12
CA SER A 110 3.91 -25.80 2.59
C SER A 110 3.31 -24.89 1.50
N PRO A 111 3.77 -25.01 0.23
CA PRO A 111 3.18 -24.27 -0.88
C PRO A 111 1.74 -24.71 -1.15
N VAL A 112 0.89 -23.76 -1.49
CA VAL A 112 -0.52 -24.00 -1.84
C VAL A 112 -0.73 -23.75 -3.32
N LYS A 113 -1.66 -24.50 -3.94
CA LYS A 113 -2.05 -24.23 -5.33
C LYS A 113 -2.86 -22.95 -5.41
N VAL A 114 -2.61 -22.15 -6.42
CA VAL A 114 -3.42 -20.97 -6.74
C VAL A 114 -4.35 -21.27 -7.92
N GLY A 115 -5.53 -20.64 -7.91
CA GLY A 115 -6.42 -20.64 -9.06
C GLY A 115 -5.72 -20.02 -10.26
N VAL A 116 -5.75 -20.72 -11.39
CA VAL A 116 -5.35 -20.19 -12.69
C VAL A 116 -6.62 -20.20 -13.52
N PRO A 117 -6.96 -19.09 -14.23
CA PRO A 117 -8.13 -19.07 -15.10
C PRO A 117 -8.02 -20.18 -16.16
N ALA A 118 -9.05 -20.44 -16.97
CA ALA A 118 -8.98 -21.45 -18.03
C ALA A 118 -8.63 -20.80 -19.40
N GLY A 119 -7.70 -21.37 -20.16
CA GLY A 119 -7.40 -20.94 -21.54
C GLY A 119 -5.95 -21.14 -21.98
N PRO A 120 -5.66 -20.98 -23.29
CA PRO A 120 -4.28 -20.94 -23.80
C PRO A 120 -3.61 -19.64 -23.33
N TRP A 121 -2.53 -19.76 -22.56
CA TRP A 121 -1.74 -18.62 -22.08
C TRP A 121 -0.69 -18.20 -23.10
N PRO A 122 -0.46 -16.89 -23.27
CA PRO A 122 0.76 -16.42 -23.91
C PRO A 122 1.98 -16.95 -23.14
N SER A 123 3.03 -17.35 -23.86
CA SER A 123 4.31 -17.79 -23.27
C SER A 123 5.01 -16.69 -22.46
N SER A 124 4.71 -15.42 -22.78
CA SER A 124 5.07 -14.25 -21.99
C SER A 124 3.80 -13.59 -21.46
N LEU A 125 3.54 -13.76 -20.16
CA LEU A 125 2.54 -12.98 -19.47
C LEU A 125 3.15 -11.63 -19.12
N HIS A 126 3.12 -10.65 -20.03
CA HIS A 126 3.03 -9.27 -19.58
C HIS A 126 1.59 -9.04 -19.10
N CYS A 127 1.22 -9.69 -17.99
CA CYS A 127 -0.06 -9.44 -17.36
C CYS A 127 -0.07 -7.96 -16.99
N ALA A 128 -1.06 -7.21 -17.47
CA ALA A 128 -1.29 -5.86 -16.99
C ALA A 128 -1.46 -5.98 -15.47
N ARG A 129 -0.48 -5.45 -14.73
CA ARG A 129 -0.52 -5.43 -13.26
C ARG A 129 -1.74 -4.61 -12.88
N GLN A 130 -2.60 -5.18 -12.05
CA GLN A 130 -3.76 -4.47 -11.54
C GLN A 130 -3.31 -3.60 -10.39
N THR A 131 -3.39 -2.29 -10.61
CA THR A 131 -2.95 -1.28 -9.66
C THR A 131 -4.11 -0.36 -9.27
N MET A 132 -4.00 0.22 -8.08
CA MET A 132 -4.90 1.24 -7.58
C MET A 132 -4.11 2.50 -7.24
N SER A 133 -4.70 3.67 -7.49
CA SER A 133 -4.07 4.96 -7.22
C SER A 133 -4.52 5.51 -5.87
N LEU A 134 -3.55 5.96 -5.06
CA LEU A 134 -3.83 6.71 -3.84
C LEU A 134 -4.44 8.07 -4.21
N PHE A 135 -5.60 8.37 -3.66
CA PHE A 135 -6.27 9.66 -3.87
C PHE A 135 -6.53 10.45 -2.61
N ALA A 136 -6.63 9.78 -1.47
CA ALA A 136 -6.81 10.48 -0.20
C ALA A 136 -6.14 9.75 0.96
N VAL A 137 -5.68 10.54 1.93
CA VAL A 137 -5.20 10.05 3.22
C VAL A 137 -5.93 10.84 4.30
N THR A 138 -6.55 10.12 5.23
CA THR A 138 -7.10 10.73 6.44
C THR A 138 -6.09 10.54 7.56
N SER A 139 -5.75 11.62 8.26
CA SER A 139 -4.79 11.61 9.36
C SER A 139 -5.43 12.06 10.68
N ILE A 140 -4.99 11.44 11.77
CA ILE A 140 -5.37 11.80 13.14
C ILE A 140 -4.14 11.75 14.05
N GLU A 141 -3.87 12.85 14.75
CA GLU A 141 -2.80 12.90 15.75
C GLU A 141 -3.34 12.45 17.11
N THR A 142 -4.40 13.10 17.61
CA THR A 142 -5.02 12.80 18.91
C THR A 142 -6.53 12.57 18.82
N SER A 143 -7.26 13.58 18.35
CA SER A 143 -8.73 13.60 18.29
C SER A 143 -9.29 14.34 17.08
N HIS A 144 -8.43 15.07 16.36
CA HIS A 144 -8.83 15.90 15.23
C HIS A 144 -8.40 15.26 13.91
N TYR A 145 -9.38 14.97 13.06
CA TYR A 145 -9.17 14.41 11.73
C TYR A 145 -8.90 15.52 10.72
N VAL A 146 -7.91 15.28 9.86
CA VAL A 146 -7.63 16.09 8.67
C VAL A 146 -7.47 15.19 7.47
N SER A 147 -7.57 15.78 6.28
CA SER A 147 -7.50 15.03 5.03
C SER A 147 -6.46 15.60 4.09
N PHE A 148 -5.78 14.70 3.40
CA PHE A 148 -4.90 14.99 2.28
C PHE A 148 -5.56 14.42 1.04
N ILE A 149 -5.68 15.23 -0.01
CA ILE A 149 -6.37 14.87 -1.24
C ILE A 149 -5.42 15.10 -2.41
N ARG A 150 -5.22 14.06 -3.23
CA ARG A 150 -4.56 14.19 -4.51
C ARG A 150 -5.59 14.69 -5.53
N HIS A 151 -5.32 15.84 -6.13
CA HIS A 151 -6.29 16.50 -7.02
C HIS A 151 -5.85 16.55 -8.48
N GLY A 152 -4.70 15.94 -8.79
CA GLY A 152 -4.17 15.92 -10.14
C GLY A 152 -3.07 14.86 -10.31
N PRO A 153 -2.61 14.68 -11.57
CA PRO A 153 -1.65 13.64 -11.91
C PRO A 153 -0.24 13.96 -11.44
N LEU A 154 0.12 15.24 -11.24
CA LEU A 154 1.48 15.60 -10.89
C LEU A 154 1.80 15.15 -9.44
N PRO A 155 3.06 14.77 -9.15
CA PRO A 155 3.46 14.40 -7.80
C PRO A 155 3.20 15.48 -6.74
N THR A 156 3.12 16.75 -7.16
CA THR A 156 2.90 17.92 -6.31
C THR A 156 1.42 18.29 -6.14
N ASP A 157 0.49 17.61 -6.82
CA ASP A 157 -0.93 17.96 -6.83
C ASP A 157 -1.65 17.44 -5.57
N TRP A 158 -1.28 18.01 -4.43
CA TRP A 158 -1.81 17.66 -3.11
C TRP A 158 -2.44 18.87 -2.43
N MET A 159 -3.61 18.63 -1.84
CA MET A 159 -4.31 19.56 -0.96
C MET A 159 -4.43 19.00 0.45
N PHE A 160 -4.30 19.87 1.44
CA PHE A 160 -4.58 19.63 2.84
C PHE A 160 -5.90 20.31 3.22
N PHE A 161 -6.77 19.56 3.89
CA PHE A 161 -8.06 20.01 4.37
C PHE A 161 -8.17 19.86 5.89
N ASP A 162 -8.50 20.97 6.55
CA ASP A 162 -8.80 21.01 7.97
C ASP A 162 -10.19 21.65 8.18
N SER A 163 -11.11 20.86 8.74
CA SER A 163 -12.50 21.27 8.98
C SER A 163 -12.67 22.27 10.14
N MET A 164 -11.66 22.36 11.03
CA MET A 164 -11.65 23.23 12.20
C MET A 164 -10.36 24.06 12.26
N ALA A 165 -9.91 24.54 11.09
CA ALA A 165 -8.65 25.25 10.95
C ALA A 165 -8.62 26.60 11.69
N ASP A 166 -9.80 27.21 11.87
CA ASP A 166 -9.97 28.45 12.61
C ASP A 166 -11.36 28.48 13.27
N ARG A 167 -11.57 29.44 14.18
CA ARG A 167 -12.86 29.67 14.85
C ARG A 167 -13.17 31.15 14.96
N GLU A 168 -14.37 31.52 14.53
CA GLU A 168 -14.90 32.87 14.73
C GLU A 168 -15.91 32.87 15.87
N GLY A 169 -15.71 33.74 16.86
CA GLY A 169 -16.57 33.89 18.03
C GLY A 169 -16.26 32.93 19.19
N GLY A 170 -17.00 33.10 20.30
CA GLY A 170 -16.85 32.33 21.54
C GLY A 170 -17.78 31.10 21.59
N GLU A 171 -18.66 31.05 22.59
CA GLU A 171 -19.60 29.92 22.79
C GLU A 171 -20.55 29.73 21.60
N ASN A 172 -21.12 30.82 21.06
CA ASN A 172 -21.97 30.79 19.86
C ASN A 172 -21.18 30.94 18.54
N GLY A 173 -19.87 30.72 18.60
CA GLY A 173 -19.00 30.76 17.43
C GLY A 173 -19.14 29.55 16.51
N PHE A 174 -18.55 29.65 15.32
CA PHE A 174 -18.50 28.57 14.34
C PHE A 174 -17.06 28.34 13.86
N ASN A 175 -16.79 27.11 13.39
CA ASN A 175 -15.50 26.75 12.84
C ASN A 175 -15.40 27.20 11.38
N VAL A 176 -14.22 27.67 10.98
CA VAL A 176 -13.93 28.05 9.59
C VAL A 176 -13.00 26.98 8.99
N PRO A 177 -13.47 26.23 7.98
CA PRO A 177 -12.64 25.22 7.33
C PRO A 177 -11.58 25.87 6.44
N ARG A 178 -10.45 25.18 6.25
CA ARG A 178 -9.39 25.64 5.35
C ARG A 178 -8.93 24.52 4.42
N VAL A 179 -8.77 24.87 3.15
CA VAL A 179 -8.12 24.06 2.12
C VAL A 179 -6.84 24.77 1.71
N MET A 180 -5.70 24.07 1.76
CA MET A 180 -4.39 24.62 1.40
C MET A 180 -3.69 23.67 0.44
N ALA A 181 -2.95 24.20 -0.54
CA ALA A 181 -2.02 23.39 -1.31
C ALA A 181 -0.87 22.92 -0.42
N CYS A 182 -0.44 21.67 -0.57
CA CYS A 182 0.68 21.09 0.17
C CYS A 182 1.62 20.27 -0.75
N PRO A 183 2.21 20.90 -1.80
CA PRO A 183 3.06 20.21 -2.77
C PRO A 183 4.30 19.53 -2.16
N GLU A 184 4.74 20.00 -0.99
CA GLU A 184 5.84 19.43 -0.21
C GLU A 184 5.63 17.97 0.18
N VAL A 185 4.38 17.52 0.33
CA VAL A 185 4.06 16.10 0.56
C VAL A 185 4.55 15.23 -0.59
N GLY A 186 4.42 15.72 -1.83
CA GLY A 186 4.84 15.02 -3.03
C GLY A 186 6.32 14.65 -3.03
N ARG A 187 7.17 15.52 -2.44
CA ARG A 187 8.60 15.25 -2.29
C ARG A 187 8.86 14.01 -1.43
N TYR A 188 8.14 13.86 -0.32
CA TYR A 188 8.33 12.72 0.58
C TYR A 188 7.70 11.44 0.04
N LEU A 189 6.57 11.54 -0.65
CA LEU A 189 5.92 10.41 -1.32
C LEU A 189 6.71 9.88 -2.53
N GLY A 190 7.65 10.68 -3.06
CA GLY A 190 8.59 10.25 -4.09
C GLY A 190 9.82 9.50 -3.57
N LEU A 191 10.01 9.41 -2.25
CA LEU A 191 11.13 8.66 -1.64
C LEU A 191 10.84 7.17 -1.56
N SER A 192 11.89 6.35 -1.46
CA SER A 192 11.76 4.94 -1.06
C SER A 192 11.48 4.80 0.45
N GLU A 193 11.02 3.63 0.90
CA GLU A 193 10.83 3.36 2.33
C GLU A 193 12.16 3.49 3.11
N GLU A 194 13.27 3.05 2.51
CA GLU A 194 14.61 3.15 3.10
C GLU A 194 15.08 4.60 3.20
N GLU A 195 14.85 5.41 2.17
CA GLU A 195 15.19 6.84 2.19
C GLU A 195 14.36 7.57 3.25
N LEU A 196 13.06 7.29 3.31
CA LEU A 196 12.17 7.87 4.30
C LEU A 196 12.56 7.47 5.73
N SER A 197 13.04 6.24 5.93
CA SER A 197 13.49 5.76 7.25
C SER A 197 14.65 6.58 7.83
N ARG A 198 15.44 7.22 6.96
CA ARG A 198 16.59 8.07 7.31
C ARG A 198 16.22 9.53 7.55
N VAL A 199 14.99 9.94 7.22
CA VAL A 199 14.51 11.29 7.49
C VAL A 199 14.34 11.47 9.00
N ASP A 200 14.83 12.60 9.50
CA ASP A 200 14.61 12.99 10.90
C ASP A 200 13.15 13.48 11.07
N PRO A 201 12.32 12.82 11.92
CA PRO A 201 10.95 13.28 12.19
C PRO A 201 10.87 14.73 12.63
N ALA A 202 11.87 15.23 13.37
CA ALA A 202 11.87 16.61 13.85
C ALA A 202 12.05 17.63 12.72
N SER A 203 12.60 17.19 11.59
CA SER A 203 12.75 18.02 10.37
C SER A 203 11.47 18.08 9.52
N LEU A 204 10.51 17.17 9.75
CA LEU A 204 9.24 17.15 9.02
C LEU A 204 8.38 18.32 9.47
N ARG A 205 8.08 19.22 8.53
CA ARG A 205 7.11 20.28 8.75
C ARG A 205 5.70 19.77 8.51
N GLU A 206 4.73 20.40 9.16
CA GLU A 206 3.34 20.33 8.73
C GLU A 206 3.25 20.88 7.30
N PRO A 207 2.49 20.25 6.39
CA PRO A 207 1.56 19.11 6.55
C PRO A 207 2.17 17.70 6.39
N ALA A 208 3.42 17.59 5.91
CA ALA A 208 4.05 16.30 5.62
C ALA A 208 4.19 15.38 6.84
N ARG A 209 4.50 15.95 8.01
CA ARG A 209 4.54 15.23 9.28
C ARG A 209 3.21 14.51 9.56
N ARG A 210 2.07 15.20 9.45
CA ARG A 210 0.75 14.60 9.69
C ARG A 210 0.37 13.55 8.66
N LEU A 211 0.79 13.70 7.41
CA LEU A 211 0.56 12.64 6.42
C LEU A 211 1.30 11.37 6.81
N LEU A 212 2.60 11.45 7.12
CA LEU A 212 3.44 10.27 7.35
C LEU A 212 3.24 9.65 8.75
N CYS A 213 3.22 10.49 9.78
CA CYS A 213 3.19 10.04 11.18
C CYS A 213 1.76 9.89 11.72
N ASP A 214 0.78 10.55 11.10
CA ASP A 214 -0.61 10.61 11.57
C ASP A 214 -1.61 9.91 10.65
N SER A 215 -1.17 9.25 9.57
CA SER A 215 -2.02 8.42 8.69
C SER A 215 -2.90 7.43 9.47
N TYR A 216 -4.22 7.62 9.36
CA TYR A 216 -5.26 6.75 9.93
C TYR A 216 -5.87 5.84 8.86
N MET A 217 -6.14 6.39 7.68
CA MET A 217 -6.76 5.67 6.58
C MET A 217 -6.17 6.13 5.26
N CYS A 218 -5.81 5.17 4.40
CA CYS A 218 -5.38 5.42 3.03
C CYS A 218 -6.47 4.94 2.07
N LEU A 219 -6.85 5.78 1.12
CA LEU A 219 -7.94 5.52 0.20
C LEU A 219 -7.39 5.42 -1.22
N TYR A 220 -7.72 4.32 -1.87
CA TYR A 220 -7.28 3.95 -3.20
C TYR A 220 -8.47 3.78 -4.13
N HIS A 221 -8.29 4.10 -5.41
CA HIS A 221 -9.31 3.85 -6.42
C HIS A 221 -8.69 3.24 -7.69
N SER A 222 -9.54 2.62 -8.51
CA SER A 222 -9.12 2.23 -9.86
C SER A 222 -8.65 3.47 -10.64
N PRO A 223 -7.48 3.43 -11.31
CA PRO A 223 -6.98 4.55 -12.11
C PRO A 223 -7.98 5.03 -13.19
N GLU A 224 -8.87 4.14 -13.64
CA GLU A 224 -9.93 4.45 -14.61
C GLU A 224 -10.97 5.44 -14.07
N LEU A 225 -11.09 5.55 -12.74
CA LEU A 225 -12.01 6.46 -12.04
C LEU A 225 -11.38 7.83 -11.73
N SER A 226 -10.14 8.08 -12.15
CA SER A 226 -9.49 9.38 -11.96
C SER A 226 -10.32 10.47 -12.63
N LEU A 227 -10.77 11.46 -11.83
CA LEU A 227 -11.61 12.57 -12.30
C LEU A 227 -10.89 13.47 -13.32
N TYR A 228 -9.56 13.37 -13.41
CA TYR A 228 -8.72 14.16 -14.30
C TYR A 228 -7.81 13.21 -15.09
N LYS A 229 -7.86 13.30 -16.42
CA LYS A 229 -6.97 12.62 -17.36
C LYS A 229 -5.81 13.54 -17.75
#